data_AF-A0A950A2Q5-F1
#
_entry.id   AF-A0A950A2Q5-F1
#
_cell.length_a   1.000
_cell.length_b   1.000
_cell.length_c   1.000
_cell.angle_alpha   90.00
_cell.angle_beta   90.00
_cell.angle_gamma   90.00
#
_symmetry.space_group_name_H-M   'P 1'
#
loop_
_entity.id
_entity.type
_entity.pdbx_description
1 polymer ?
#
loop_
_entity_poly.entity_id
_entity_poly.type
_entity_poly.pdbx_seq_one_letter_code
_entity_poly.pdbx_strand_id
1 'polypeptide(L)'
;MSTIEQPVEVDGDKLMQFVFRAVDEVGATLNAALVVIGDKLGWYRALAGTGGLSPSELAERTGSAERYVREWLNAQAAGGFVTYDPDSGRYSLPPEQTVALTDSESPAYLPGFFQIALGSVLDSPRIT
;
A
#
# COMPACT_ATOMS: atom_id res chain seq x y z
N MET A 1 51.10 22.96 -5.63
CA MET A 1 50.09 22.92 -6.70
C MET A 1 48.80 22.48 -6.03
N SER A 2 47.96 23.46 -5.63
CA SER A 2 46.74 23.20 -4.86
C SER A 2 45.60 23.08 -5.86
N THR A 3 45.09 21.86 -6.08
CA THR A 3 43.88 21.67 -6.89
C THR A 3 42.71 22.13 -6.03
N ILE A 4 42.12 23.27 -6.38
CA ILE A 4 40.84 23.68 -5.82
C ILE A 4 39.79 22.83 -6.53
N GLU A 5 39.27 21.79 -5.88
CA GLU A 5 38.04 21.14 -6.34
C GLU A 5 36.94 22.21 -6.33
N GLN A 6 36.48 22.60 -7.52
CA GLN A 6 35.28 23.42 -7.63
C GLN A 6 34.09 22.61 -7.06
N PRO A 7 33.20 23.22 -6.26
CA PRO A 7 32.00 22.54 -5.81
C PRO A 7 31.19 22.08 -7.03
N VAL A 8 30.75 20.83 -7.03
CA VAL A 8 29.82 20.33 -8.05
C VAL A 8 28.53 21.14 -7.94
N GLU A 9 28.18 21.89 -8.99
CA GLU A 9 26.94 22.64 -9.05
C GLU A 9 25.74 21.67 -9.11
N VAL A 10 24.77 21.86 -8.22
CA VAL A 10 23.58 21.01 -8.15
C VAL A 10 22.48 21.58 -9.05
N ASP A 11 22.05 20.77 -10.01
CA ASP A 11 20.88 21.04 -10.85
C ASP A 11 19.59 20.80 -10.05
N GLY A 12 18.84 21.86 -9.77
CA GLY A 12 17.63 21.82 -8.95
C GLY A 12 16.51 20.97 -9.55
N ASP A 13 16.37 20.94 -10.88
CA ASP A 13 15.33 20.15 -11.54
C ASP A 13 15.65 18.66 -11.45
N LYS A 14 16.92 18.28 -11.67
CA LYS A 14 17.38 16.89 -11.50
C LYS A 14 17.25 16.42 -10.04
N LEU A 15 17.55 17.31 -9.08
CA LEU A 15 17.35 17.02 -7.67
C LEU A 15 15.88 16.71 -7.37
N MET A 16 14.96 17.58 -7.79
CA MET A 16 13.54 17.38 -7.53
C MET A 16 12.99 16.13 -8.21
N GLN A 17 13.43 15.80 -9.43
CA GLN A 17 13.09 14.53 -10.09
C GLN A 17 13.52 13.31 -9.27
N PHE A 18 14.74 13.35 -8.70
CA PHE A 18 15.22 12.27 -7.84
C PHE A 18 14.41 12.19 -6.53
N VAL A 19 14.09 13.34 -5.92
CA VAL A 19 13.26 13.42 -4.72
C VAL A 19 11.89 12.78 -4.95
N PHE A 20 11.19 13.11 -6.05
CA PHE A 20 9.89 12.51 -6.35
C PHE A 20 9.99 10.99 -6.54
N ARG A 21 10.99 10.51 -7.28
CA ARG A 21 11.24 9.06 -7.41
C ARG A 21 11.46 8.41 -6.05
N ALA A 22 12.27 9.02 -5.18
CA ALA A 22 12.54 8.49 -3.85
C ALA A 22 11.26 8.46 -2.98
N VAL A 23 10.40 9.48 -3.09
CA VAL A 23 9.09 9.51 -2.41
C VAL A 23 8.18 8.38 -2.91
N ASP A 24 8.15 8.10 -4.21
CA ASP A 24 7.37 6.99 -4.77
C ASP A 24 7.84 5.63 -4.22
N GLU A 25 9.15 5.39 -4.19
CA GLU A 25 9.75 4.15 -3.67
C GLU A 25 9.47 3.95 -2.16
N VAL A 26 9.60 5.01 -1.36
CA VAL A 26 9.27 4.98 0.07
C VAL A 26 7.77 4.77 0.26
N GLY A 27 6.93 5.44 -0.53
CA GLY A 27 5.49 5.27 -0.51
C GLY A 27 5.06 3.84 -0.82
N ALA A 28 5.66 3.23 -1.84
CA ALA A 28 5.44 1.82 -2.19
C ALA A 28 5.83 0.88 -1.03
N THR A 29 6.95 1.16 -0.35
CA THR A 29 7.41 0.39 0.82
C THR A 29 6.43 0.48 1.99
N LEU A 30 5.93 1.67 2.31
CA LEU A 30 4.93 1.87 3.35
C LEU A 30 3.62 1.17 3.01
N ASN A 31 3.19 1.23 1.74
CA ASN A 31 1.99 0.56 1.29
C ASN A 31 2.13 -0.97 1.33
N ALA A 32 3.32 -1.53 1.08
CA ALA A 32 3.54 -2.97 1.20
C ALA A 32 3.15 -3.50 2.59
N ALA A 33 3.48 -2.76 3.65
CA ALA A 33 3.05 -3.10 5.01
C ALA A 33 1.51 -3.07 5.14
N LEU A 34 0.83 -2.08 4.55
CA LEU A 34 -0.62 -1.96 4.58
C LEU A 34 -1.33 -3.08 3.80
N VAL A 35 -0.77 -3.53 2.67
CA VAL A 35 -1.29 -4.67 1.92
C VAL A 35 -1.19 -5.94 2.76
N VAL A 36 -0.03 -6.18 3.41
CA VAL A 36 0.13 -7.33 4.31
C VAL A 36 -0.83 -7.28 5.50
N ILE A 37 -1.06 -6.10 6.08
CA ILE A 37 -2.06 -5.91 7.15
C ILE A 37 -3.46 -6.27 6.64
N GLY A 38 -3.85 -5.73 5.49
CA GLY A 38 -5.17 -5.97 4.90
C GLY A 38 -5.44 -7.43 4.55
N ASP A 39 -4.43 -8.14 4.04
CA ASP A 39 -4.51 -9.59 3.81
C ASP A 39 -4.63 -10.34 5.14
N LYS A 40 -3.71 -10.11 6.10
CA LYS A 40 -3.72 -10.84 7.38
C LYS A 40 -4.98 -10.63 8.21
N LEU A 41 -5.54 -9.42 8.21
CA LEU A 41 -6.79 -9.11 8.91
C LEU A 41 -8.04 -9.49 8.11
N GLY A 42 -7.88 -9.96 6.87
CA GLY A 42 -8.98 -10.41 6.00
C GLY A 42 -9.84 -9.28 5.44
N TRP A 43 -9.37 -8.02 5.47
CA TRP A 43 -10.14 -6.86 5.03
C TRP A 43 -10.44 -6.90 3.53
N TYR A 44 -9.50 -7.33 2.68
CA TYR A 44 -9.75 -7.51 1.24
C TYR A 44 -10.82 -8.59 0.98
N ARG A 45 -10.70 -9.75 1.64
CA ARG A 45 -11.68 -10.85 1.54
C ARG A 45 -13.07 -10.43 2.01
N ALA A 46 -13.15 -9.58 3.04
CA ALA A 46 -14.42 -9.08 3.56
C ALA A 46 -15.09 -8.03 2.64
N LEU A 47 -14.30 -7.29 1.84
CA LEU A 47 -14.80 -6.36 0.83
C LEU A 47 -15.23 -7.06 -0.47
N ALA A 48 -14.57 -8.15 -0.84
CA ALA A 48 -14.80 -8.89 -2.08
C ALA A 48 -16.29 -9.24 -2.27
N GLY A 49 -16.83 -8.91 -3.44
CA GLY A 49 -18.20 -9.27 -3.83
C GLY A 49 -19.33 -8.55 -3.07
N THR A 50 -19.02 -7.57 -2.20
CA THR A 50 -20.06 -6.86 -1.41
C THR A 50 -20.73 -5.70 -2.15
N GLY A 51 -20.14 -5.24 -3.25
CA GLY A 51 -20.52 -3.98 -3.90
C GLY A 51 -20.10 -2.72 -3.11
N GLY A 52 -19.46 -2.89 -1.96
CA GLY A 52 -18.91 -1.83 -1.13
C GLY A 52 -19.32 -1.95 0.34
N LEU A 53 -18.51 -1.41 1.24
CA LEU A 53 -18.76 -1.30 2.68
C LEU A 53 -18.30 0.05 3.21
N SER A 54 -18.99 0.58 4.21
CA SER A 54 -18.48 1.65 5.07
C SER A 54 -17.41 1.10 6.03
N PRO A 55 -16.56 1.97 6.62
CA PRO A 55 -15.57 1.54 7.60
C PRO A 55 -16.17 0.79 8.80
N SER A 56 -17.35 1.20 9.26
CA SER A 56 -18.05 0.54 10.37
C SER A 56 -18.55 -0.86 10.01
N GLU A 57 -19.12 -1.05 8.82
CA GLU A 57 -19.57 -2.37 8.37
C GLU A 57 -18.40 -3.34 8.19
N LEU A 58 -17.28 -2.87 7.64
CA LEU A 58 -16.07 -3.68 7.50
C LEU A 58 -15.49 -4.04 8.87
N ALA A 59 -15.42 -3.07 9.79
CA ALA A 59 -14.93 -3.29 11.14
C ALA A 59 -15.75 -4.31 11.92
N GLU A 60 -17.08 -4.23 11.85
CA GLU A 60 -17.99 -5.20 12.46
C GLU A 60 -17.77 -6.61 11.87
N ARG A 61 -17.68 -6.71 10.54
CA ARG A 61 -17.47 -8.00 9.85
C ARG A 61 -16.15 -8.68 10.21
N THR A 62 -15.10 -7.93 10.47
CA THR A 62 -13.76 -8.49 10.73
C THR A 62 -13.34 -8.40 12.19
N GLY A 63 -14.25 -8.03 13.10
CA GLY A 63 -13.95 -7.86 14.53
C GLY A 63 -12.82 -6.86 14.79
N SER A 64 -12.68 -5.86 13.92
CA SER A 64 -11.61 -4.86 13.96
C SER A 64 -12.10 -3.56 14.58
N ALA A 65 -11.18 -2.74 15.10
CA ALA A 65 -11.55 -1.41 15.58
C ALA A 65 -11.75 -0.46 14.39
N GLU A 66 -12.93 0.17 14.33
CA GLU A 66 -13.38 0.99 13.19
C GLU A 66 -12.40 2.09 12.80
N ARG A 67 -11.79 2.78 13.77
CA ARG A 67 -10.81 3.84 13.50
C ARG A 67 -9.64 3.34 12.65
N TYR A 68 -9.11 2.16 12.92
CA TYR A 68 -7.99 1.60 12.16
C TYR A 68 -8.43 1.13 10.77
N VAL A 69 -9.63 0.56 10.67
CA VAL A 69 -10.22 0.17 9.38
C VAL A 69 -10.40 1.39 8.49
N ARG A 70 -10.91 2.50 9.04
CA ARG A 70 -11.08 3.76 8.30
C ARG A 70 -9.78 4.30 7.77
N GLU A 71 -8.75 4.41 8.59
CA GLU A 71 -7.45 4.94 8.15
C GLU A 71 -6.80 4.03 7.11
N TRP A 72 -6.94 2.71 7.26
CA TRP A 72 -6.46 1.77 6.25
C TRP A 72 -7.22 1.91 4.93
N LEU A 73 -8.55 2.01 4.96
CA LEU A 73 -9.39 2.22 3.77
C LEU A 73 -9.02 3.52 3.05
N ASN A 74 -8.81 4.61 3.79
CA ASN A 74 -8.35 5.88 3.23
C ASN A 74 -7.02 5.73 2.50
N ALA A 75 -6.05 5.06 3.12
CA ALA A 75 -4.73 4.85 2.53
C ALA A 75 -4.80 3.96 1.28
N GLN A 76 -5.56 2.86 1.34
CA GLN A 76 -5.74 1.97 0.18
C GLN A 76 -6.51 2.63 -0.96
N ALA A 77 -7.45 3.53 -0.66
CA ALA A 77 -8.16 4.31 -1.68
C ALA A 77 -7.24 5.31 -2.36
N ALA A 78 -6.44 6.04 -1.59
CA ALA A 78 -5.43 6.95 -2.12
C ALA A 78 -4.36 6.23 -2.96
N GLY A 79 -4.01 4.99 -2.59
CA GLY A 79 -3.08 4.14 -3.32
C GLY A 79 -3.69 3.37 -4.50
N GLY A 80 -5.00 3.47 -4.74
CA GLY A 80 -5.68 2.79 -5.86
C GLY A 80 -5.90 1.28 -5.67
N PHE A 81 -5.78 0.75 -4.46
CA PHE A 81 -6.03 -0.66 -4.13
C PHE A 81 -7.51 -0.95 -3.86
N VAL A 82 -8.23 0.05 -3.34
CA VAL A 82 -9.70 0.03 -3.22
C VAL A 82 -10.26 1.30 -3.85
N THR A 83 -11.53 1.29 -4.21
CA THR A 83 -12.24 2.47 -4.71
C THR A 83 -13.09 3.08 -3.61
N TYR A 84 -13.15 4.41 -3.55
CA TYR A 84 -14.01 5.16 -2.64
C TYR A 84 -15.09 5.90 -3.44
N ASP A 85 -16.34 5.73 -3.04
CA ASP A 85 -17.48 6.50 -3.54
C ASP A 85 -17.80 7.64 -2.57
N PRO A 86 -17.61 8.92 -2.98
CA PRO A 86 -17.87 10.06 -2.12
C PRO A 86 -19.36 10.30 -1.84
N ASP A 87 -20.27 9.85 -2.72
CA ASP A 87 -21.71 10.09 -2.55
C ASP A 87 -22.31 9.16 -1.48
N SER A 88 -21.88 7.89 -1.47
CA SER A 88 -22.33 6.91 -0.49
C SER A 88 -21.40 6.77 0.72
N GLY A 89 -20.16 7.26 0.63
CA GLY A 89 -19.15 7.11 1.67
C GLY A 89 -18.65 5.67 1.83
N ARG A 90 -18.74 4.85 0.77
CA ARG A 90 -18.45 3.41 0.80
C ARG A 90 -17.20 3.08 -0.01
N TYR A 91 -16.54 2.02 0.42
CA TYR A 91 -15.31 1.51 -0.18
C TYR A 91 -15.59 0.16 -0.82
N SER A 92 -15.14 -0.03 -2.05
CA SER A 92 -15.32 -1.29 -2.79
C SER A 92 -13.98 -1.82 -3.28
N LEU A 93 -13.90 -3.14 -3.42
CA LEU A 93 -12.78 -3.81 -4.06
C LEU A 93 -13.18 -4.13 -5.49
N PRO A 94 -12.57 -3.53 -6.53
CA PRO A 94 -12.95 -3.82 -7.89
C PRO A 94 -12.63 -5.27 -8.28
N PRO A 95 -13.22 -5.80 -9.36
CA PRO A 95 -13.09 -7.21 -9.73
C PRO A 95 -11.64 -7.66 -9.94
N GLU A 96 -10.83 -6.83 -10.60
CA GLU A 96 -9.43 -7.14 -10.89
C GLU A 96 -8.59 -7.22 -9.61
N GLN A 97 -8.74 -6.26 -8.70
CA GLN A 97 -8.09 -6.27 -7.39
C GLN A 97 -8.62 -7.42 -6.52
N THR A 98 -9.89 -7.80 -6.66
CA THR A 98 -10.46 -8.96 -5.95
C THR A 98 -9.72 -10.24 -6.33
N VAL A 99 -9.54 -10.50 -7.63
CA VAL A 99 -8.74 -11.66 -8.08
C VAL A 99 -7.31 -11.56 -7.56
N ALA A 100 -6.64 -10.42 -7.77
CA ALA A 100 -5.23 -10.27 -7.43
C ALA A 100 -4.94 -10.31 -5.91
N LEU A 101 -5.87 -9.91 -5.06
CA LEU A 101 -5.65 -9.78 -3.61
C LEU A 101 -6.35 -10.86 -2.77
N THR A 102 -7.23 -11.69 -3.36
CA THR A 102 -8.03 -12.63 -2.57
C THR A 102 -8.08 -14.07 -3.10
N ASP A 103 -7.83 -14.30 -4.40
CA ASP A 103 -7.86 -15.64 -4.99
C ASP A 103 -6.47 -16.29 -4.98
N SER A 104 -6.23 -17.19 -4.02
CA SER A 104 -4.93 -17.86 -3.85
C SER A 104 -4.57 -18.84 -4.97
N GLU A 105 -5.54 -19.28 -5.76
CA GLU A 105 -5.32 -20.21 -6.87
C GLU A 105 -5.02 -19.47 -8.18
N SER A 106 -5.22 -18.14 -8.21
CA SER A 106 -4.91 -17.31 -9.36
C SER A 106 -3.40 -17.10 -9.52
N PRO A 107 -2.85 -17.19 -10.76
CA PRO A 107 -1.46 -16.81 -11.02
C PRO A 107 -1.20 -15.31 -10.79
N ALA A 108 -2.25 -14.50 -10.64
CA ALA A 108 -2.17 -13.09 -10.32
C ALA A 108 -2.21 -12.80 -8.80
N TYR A 109 -2.18 -13.82 -7.93
CA TYR A 109 -2.25 -13.63 -6.48
C TYR A 109 -1.01 -12.89 -5.92
N LEU A 110 -1.20 -11.63 -5.53
CA LEU A 110 -0.13 -10.71 -5.12
C LEU A 110 0.24 -10.70 -3.62
N PRO A 111 -0.59 -11.10 -2.63
CA PRO A 111 -0.24 -10.94 -1.23
C PRO A 111 1.12 -11.54 -0.83
N GLY A 112 1.48 -12.70 -1.40
CA GLY A 112 2.79 -13.31 -1.19
C GLY A 112 3.97 -12.43 -1.64
N PHE A 113 3.81 -11.69 -2.74
CA PHE A 113 4.84 -10.76 -3.23
C PHE A 113 5.10 -9.62 -2.24
N PHE A 114 4.04 -9.03 -1.67
CA PHE A 114 4.17 -8.00 -0.64
C PHE A 114 4.74 -8.54 0.67
N GLN A 115 4.44 -9.80 1.03
CA GLN A 115 5.04 -10.45 2.20
C GLN A 115 6.55 -10.62 2.04
N ILE A 116 7.04 -10.99 0.84
CA ILE A 116 8.48 -11.08 0.54
C ILE A 116 9.16 -9.72 0.67
N ALA A 117 8.56 -8.67 0.11
CA ALA A 117 9.10 -7.32 0.19
C ALA A 117 9.20 -6.85 1.66
N LEU A 118 8.13 -7.01 2.44
CA LEU A 118 8.11 -6.66 3.86
C LEU A 118 9.12 -7.46 4.68
N GLY A 119 9.24 -8.76 4.42
CA GLY A 119 10.24 -9.63 5.07
C GLY A 119 11.66 -9.13 4.82
N SER A 120 11.98 -8.78 3.58
CA SER A 120 13.29 -8.25 3.19
C SER A 120 13.65 -6.96 3.92
N VAL A 121 12.67 -6.06 4.11
CA VAL A 121 12.85 -4.83 4.91
C VAL A 121 13.11 -5.16 6.37
N LEU A 122 12.33 -6.05 6.97
CA LEU A 122 12.48 -6.49 8.37
C LEU A 122 13.81 -7.20 8.63
N ASP A 123 14.33 -7.92 7.65
CA ASP A 123 15.59 -8.66 7.72
C ASP A 123 16.82 -7.80 7.43
N SER A 124 16.65 -6.60 6.84
CA SER A 124 17.78 -5.72 6.48
C SER A 124 18.79 -5.45 7.59
N PRO A 125 18.41 -5.31 8.89
CA PRO A 125 19.38 -5.12 9.97
C PRO A 125 20.20 -6.37 10.31
N ARG A 126 19.87 -7.54 9.76
CA ARG A 126 20.58 -8.81 10.00
C ARG A 126 21.76 -9.05 9.04
N ILE A 127 21.96 -8.16 8.05
CA ILE A 127 22.99 -8.30 7.00
C ILE A 127 24.38 -7.82 7.49
N THR A 128 24.50 -7.40 8.75
CA THR A 128 25.75 -6.96 9.39
C THR A 128 26.22 -7.96 10.45
#